data_AF-A0A0F8YXQ3-F1
#
_entry.id   AF-A0A0F8YXQ3-F1
#
_cell.length_a   1.000
_cell.length_b   1.000
_cell.length_c   1.000
_cell.angle_alpha   90.00
_cell.angle_beta   90.00
_cell.angle_gamma   90.00
#
_symmetry.space_group_name_H-M   'P 1'
#
loop_
_entity.id
_entity.type
_entity.pdbx_description
1 polymer ?
#
loop_
_entity_poly.entity_id
_entity_poly.type
_entity_poly.pdbx_seq_one_letter_code
_entity_poly.pdbx_strand_id
1 'polypeptide(L)'
;SRWDPKIIWEHPAEVHYQDGKPTEAYYRWKKKGFSVKEPIRYPVTNWRSRLDYRSHCICSYPTDLDGRTVTARPLDYVQARKQIYAKEYCNSVRNYAQFKELQDRLGRGENLLIIEVDGPHQESLPYYKEKYGVSDEFIVNDTVLVDEESMQILLNDTKHPFGHGYCLAIALLNKHTEWIY
;
A
#
# COMPACT_ATOMS: atom_id res chain seq x y z
N SER A 1 16.96 -6.58 9.41
CA SER A 1 16.10 -5.48 9.90
C SER A 1 15.56 -5.67 11.34
N ARG A 2 15.01 -6.84 11.75
CA ARG A 2 14.64 -7.09 13.18
C ARG A 2 15.85 -7.16 14.13
N TRP A 3 17.03 -7.35 13.52
CA TRP A 3 18.29 -7.71 14.15
C TRP A 3 19.39 -6.67 13.91
N ASP A 4 19.02 -5.49 13.42
CA ASP A 4 19.99 -4.41 13.21
C ASP A 4 19.80 -3.32 14.27
N PRO A 5 20.51 -3.39 15.40
CA PRO A 5 20.43 -2.39 16.45
C PRO A 5 21.14 -1.07 16.09
N LYS A 6 21.77 -0.97 14.91
CA LYS A 6 22.65 0.15 14.56
C LYS A 6 21.89 1.39 14.08
N ILE A 7 20.67 1.23 13.58
CA ILE A 7 19.85 2.35 13.11
C ILE A 7 18.99 2.85 14.27
N ILE A 8 19.58 3.69 15.11
CA ILE A 8 18.88 4.41 16.18
C ILE A 8 18.36 5.73 15.60
N TRP A 9 17.08 5.77 15.25
CA TRP A 9 16.39 7.02 14.94
C TRP A 9 15.80 7.59 16.22
N GLU A 10 16.40 8.67 16.72
CA GLU A 10 15.87 9.46 17.83
C GLU A 10 15.40 10.83 17.33
N HIS A 11 14.14 11.13 17.63
CA HIS A 11 13.50 12.39 17.30
C HIS A 11 12.50 12.76 18.40
N PRO A 12 12.48 14.02 18.88
CA PRO A 12 11.55 14.44 19.92
C PRO A 12 10.09 14.34 19.45
N ALA A 13 9.17 14.20 20.39
CA ALA A 13 7.74 14.31 20.10
C ALA A 13 7.41 15.74 19.62
N GLU A 14 6.64 15.84 18.53
CA GLU A 14 6.28 17.10 17.89
C GLU A 14 4.84 17.03 17.35
N VAL A 15 4.20 18.18 17.20
CA VAL A 15 2.91 18.30 16.51
C VAL A 15 3.18 18.51 15.02
N HIS A 16 2.87 17.51 14.20
CA HIS A 16 3.12 17.52 12.76
C HIS A 16 1.92 17.96 11.92
N TYR A 17 0.73 18.02 12.51
CA TYR A 17 -0.51 18.38 11.82
C TYR A 17 -1.39 19.23 12.73
N GLN A 18 -1.81 20.40 12.24
CA GLN A 18 -2.66 21.33 12.97
C GLN A 18 -3.47 22.18 11.97
N ASP A 19 -4.71 22.52 12.30
CA ASP A 19 -5.58 23.38 11.47
C ASP A 19 -5.71 22.90 10.01
N GLY A 20 -5.77 21.57 9.81
CA GLY A 20 -5.93 20.96 8.49
C GLY A 20 -4.69 21.01 7.59
N LYS A 21 -3.50 21.33 8.13
CA LYS A 21 -2.25 21.41 7.37
C LYS A 21 -1.04 20.85 8.13
N PRO A 22 0.02 20.42 7.42
CA PRO A 22 1.28 20.06 8.05
C PRO A 22 1.93 21.28 8.70
N THR A 23 2.58 21.10 9.84
CA THR A 23 3.32 22.16 10.54
C THR A 23 4.75 22.27 10.03
N GLU A 24 5.46 23.36 10.38
CA GLU A 24 6.89 23.46 10.10
C GLU A 24 7.72 22.34 10.77
N ALA A 25 7.25 21.80 11.89
CA ALA A 25 7.88 20.67 12.54
C ALA A 25 7.84 19.41 11.66
N TYR A 26 6.72 19.16 10.97
CA TYR A 26 6.62 18.07 10.00
C TYR A 26 7.66 18.22 8.88
N TYR A 27 7.79 19.42 8.29
CA TYR A 27 8.73 19.62 7.18
C TYR A 27 10.19 19.47 7.63
N ARG A 28 10.55 19.93 8.84
CA ARG A 28 11.88 19.69 9.42
C ARG A 28 12.13 18.21 9.67
N TRP A 29 11.17 17.50 10.27
CA TRP A 29 11.24 16.06 10.51
C TRP A 29 11.38 15.27 9.19
N LYS A 30 10.54 15.58 8.20
CA LYS A 30 10.60 14.99 6.85
C LYS A 30 11.99 15.20 6.24
N LYS A 31 12.48 16.44 6.17
CA LYS A 31 13.79 16.75 5.59
C LYS A 31 14.92 15.99 6.30
N LYS A 32 14.91 15.97 7.64
CA LYS A 32 15.88 15.21 8.45
C LYS A 32 15.84 13.72 8.09
N GLY A 33 14.64 13.13 8.02
CA GLY A 33 14.42 11.73 7.69
C GLY A 33 14.80 11.33 6.27
N PHE A 34 14.70 12.23 5.29
CA PHE A 34 15.15 11.97 3.91
C PHE A 34 16.66 12.22 3.71
N SER A 35 17.30 13.00 4.58
CA SER A 35 18.74 13.28 4.51
C SER A 35 19.64 12.23 5.15
N VAL A 36 19.08 11.21 5.82
CA VAL A 36 19.90 10.17 6.44
C VAL A 36 20.50 9.25 5.39
N LYS A 37 21.70 8.74 5.67
CA LYS A 37 22.42 7.82 4.78
C LYS A 37 21.76 6.44 4.71
N GLU A 38 21.15 6.00 5.81
CA GLU A 38 20.56 4.66 5.95
C GLU A 38 19.04 4.75 6.15
N PRO A 39 18.25 3.89 5.49
CA PRO A 39 16.80 3.99 5.54
C PRO A 39 16.24 3.70 6.95
N ILE A 40 15.44 4.64 7.46
CA ILE A 40 14.74 4.50 8.75
C ILE A 40 13.42 3.79 8.54
N ARG A 41 13.28 2.58 9.09
CA ARG A 41 12.07 1.77 8.91
C ARG A 41 10.86 2.26 9.71
N TYR A 42 11.08 2.91 10.87
CA TYR A 42 10.01 3.36 11.77
C TYR A 42 10.29 4.80 12.25
N PRO A 43 10.07 5.82 11.41
CA PRO A 43 10.46 7.18 11.73
C PRO A 43 9.50 7.92 12.69
N VAL A 44 8.31 7.34 12.94
CA VAL A 44 7.24 7.91 13.77
C VAL A 44 7.07 7.19 15.12
N THR A 45 7.63 5.99 15.27
CA THR A 45 7.42 5.15 16.46
C THR A 45 8.64 4.25 16.70
N ASN A 46 8.84 3.82 17.94
CA ASN A 46 9.87 2.83 18.24
C ASN A 46 9.41 1.43 17.81
N TRP A 47 10.32 0.46 17.87
CA TRP A 47 10.03 -0.88 17.38
C TRP A 47 9.01 -1.67 18.21
N ARG A 48 8.79 -1.28 19.48
CA ARG A 48 7.85 -1.95 20.39
C ARG A 48 6.41 -1.48 20.17
N SER A 49 6.21 -0.24 19.74
CA SER A 49 4.89 0.37 19.50
C SER A 49 4.52 0.48 18.00
N ARG A 50 4.97 -0.47 17.17
CA ARG A 50 4.82 -0.41 15.70
C ARG A 50 3.40 -0.56 15.19
N LEU A 51 2.57 -1.34 15.89
CA LEU A 51 1.22 -1.67 15.45
C LEU A 51 0.24 -0.55 15.81
N ASP A 52 0.48 0.12 16.93
CA ASP A 52 -0.44 1.10 17.48
C ASP A 52 -0.62 2.31 16.56
N TYR A 53 0.43 2.78 15.89
CA TYR A 53 0.38 4.04 15.13
C TYR A 53 0.03 3.90 13.64
N ARG A 54 -0.04 2.67 13.09
CA ARG A 54 -0.36 2.48 11.66
C ARG A 54 -1.79 2.92 11.32
N SER A 55 -2.72 2.67 12.23
CA SER A 55 -4.12 3.12 12.13
C SER A 55 -4.31 4.61 12.41
N HIS A 56 -3.27 5.32 12.86
CA HIS A 56 -3.32 6.75 13.20
C HIS A 56 -2.79 7.65 12.08
N CYS A 57 -2.53 7.10 10.89
CA CYS A 57 -2.16 7.91 9.73
C CYS A 57 -3.32 8.87 9.40
N ILE A 58 -3.07 10.17 9.51
CA ILE A 58 -4.09 11.21 9.30
C ILE A 58 -4.41 11.35 7.80
N CYS A 59 -3.37 11.44 6.97
CA CYS A 59 -3.46 11.66 5.54
C CYS A 59 -2.09 11.50 4.88
N SER A 60 -2.06 11.53 3.54
CA SER A 60 -0.84 11.65 2.75
C SER A 60 -0.75 13.01 2.05
N TYR A 61 0.43 13.62 2.08
CA TYR A 61 0.77 14.83 1.33
C TYR A 61 1.83 14.47 0.27
N PRO A 62 1.42 14.10 -0.96
CA PRO A 62 2.35 13.69 -2.00
C PRO A 62 3.18 14.89 -2.46
N THR A 63 4.48 14.68 -2.64
CA THR A 63 5.39 15.69 -3.18
C THR A 63 6.15 15.17 -4.39
N ASP A 64 6.48 16.06 -5.31
CA ASP A 64 7.40 15.76 -6.40
C ASP A 64 8.85 15.62 -5.90
N LEU A 65 9.78 15.37 -6.83
CA LEU A 65 11.21 15.25 -6.55
C LEU A 65 11.84 16.56 -6.04
N ASP A 66 11.23 17.70 -6.35
CA ASP A 66 11.63 19.01 -5.84
C ASP A 66 11.04 19.31 -4.45
N GLY A 67 10.23 18.40 -3.92
CA GLY A 67 9.57 18.53 -2.63
C GLY A 67 8.30 19.39 -2.64
N ARG A 68 7.79 19.76 -3.81
CA ARG A 68 6.55 20.54 -3.97
C ARG A 68 5.33 19.64 -3.83
N THR A 69 4.32 20.07 -3.11
CA THR A 69 3.05 19.33 -2.99
C THR A 69 2.38 19.25 -4.36
N VAL A 70 2.07 18.02 -4.81
CA VAL A 70 1.46 17.79 -6.13
C VAL A 70 -0.07 17.70 -6.10
N THR A 71 -0.67 17.73 -4.91
CA THR A 71 -2.12 17.73 -4.73
C THR A 71 -2.59 19.00 -4.03
N ALA A 72 -3.76 19.51 -4.41
CA ALA A 72 -4.37 20.67 -3.76
C ALA A 72 -4.88 20.35 -2.34
N ARG A 73 -5.12 19.07 -2.05
CA ARG A 73 -5.64 18.56 -0.77
C ARG A 73 -4.87 17.31 -0.35
N PRO A 74 -4.74 17.04 0.97
CA PRO A 74 -4.28 15.74 1.45
C PRO A 74 -5.12 14.61 0.87
N LEU A 75 -4.45 13.49 0.60
CA LEU A 75 -5.09 12.25 0.20
C LEU A 75 -5.50 11.45 1.44
N ASP A 76 -6.70 10.89 1.43
CA ASP A 76 -7.08 9.85 2.38
C ASP A 76 -6.32 8.55 2.12
N TYR A 77 -6.53 7.54 2.96
CA TYR A 77 -5.83 6.26 2.87
C TYR A 77 -6.06 5.54 1.54
N VAL A 78 -7.29 5.49 1.03
CA VAL A 78 -7.63 4.80 -0.22
C VAL A 78 -7.10 5.59 -1.42
N GLN A 79 -7.22 6.91 -1.40
CA GLN A 79 -6.67 7.79 -2.44
C GLN A 79 -5.14 7.68 -2.51
N ALA A 80 -4.45 7.71 -1.37
CA ALA A 80 -2.99 7.58 -1.30
C ALA A 80 -2.53 6.21 -1.80
N ARG A 81 -3.25 5.14 -1.45
CA ARG A 81 -3.01 3.79 -1.94
C ARG A 81 -3.08 3.74 -3.48
N LYS A 82 -4.10 4.33 -4.11
CA LYS A 82 -4.25 4.36 -5.57
C LYS A 82 -3.21 5.23 -6.26
N GLN A 83 -3.05 6.47 -5.80
CA GLN A 83 -2.27 7.50 -6.50
C GLN A 83 -0.76 7.41 -6.25
N ILE A 84 -0.35 6.81 -5.12
CA ILE A 84 1.05 6.69 -4.74
C ILE A 84 1.47 5.22 -4.79
N TYR A 85 0.96 4.40 -3.87
CA TYR A 85 1.50 3.07 -3.64
C TYR A 85 1.31 2.14 -4.84
N ALA A 86 0.06 1.90 -5.23
CA ALA A 86 -0.28 0.93 -6.26
C ALA A 86 0.26 1.37 -7.62
N LYS A 87 0.16 2.68 -7.92
CA LYS A 87 0.80 3.31 -9.09
C LYS A 87 2.28 3.01 -9.19
N GLU A 88 3.06 3.41 -8.19
CA GLU A 88 4.52 3.30 -8.24
C GLU A 88 4.97 1.85 -8.19
N TYR A 89 4.24 0.98 -7.46
CA TYR A 89 4.52 -0.45 -7.45
C TYR A 89 4.32 -1.08 -8.84
N CYS A 90 3.16 -0.88 -9.46
CA CYS A 90 2.87 -1.43 -10.79
C CYS A 90 3.87 -0.92 -11.84
N ASN A 91 4.30 0.34 -11.76
CA ASN A 91 5.32 0.88 -12.65
C ASN A 91 6.69 0.23 -12.43
N SER A 92 7.07 0.01 -11.18
CA SER A 92 8.38 -0.55 -10.82
C SER A 92 8.53 -2.02 -11.24
N VAL A 93 7.55 -2.88 -10.93
CA VAL A 93 7.67 -4.33 -11.14
C VAL A 93 7.77 -4.72 -12.62
N ARG A 94 7.23 -3.90 -13.53
CA ARG A 94 7.23 -4.15 -14.97
C ARG A 94 8.63 -4.13 -15.60
N ASN A 95 9.63 -3.60 -14.90
CA ASN A 95 11.01 -3.49 -15.39
C ASN A 95 11.85 -4.75 -15.11
N TYR A 96 11.31 -5.75 -14.42
CA TYR A 96 12.04 -6.96 -14.07
C TYR A 96 11.80 -8.09 -15.07
N ALA A 97 12.84 -8.87 -15.37
CA ALA A 97 12.75 -10.01 -16.29
C ALA A 97 11.75 -11.07 -15.81
N GLN A 98 11.70 -11.32 -14.49
CA GLN A 98 10.78 -12.26 -13.86
C GLN A 98 9.31 -11.85 -14.03
N PHE A 99 9.03 -10.54 -14.08
CA PHE A 99 7.68 -10.06 -14.37
C PHE A 99 7.25 -10.49 -15.77
N LYS A 100 8.15 -10.41 -16.75
CA LYS A 100 7.88 -10.86 -18.12
C LYS A 100 7.69 -12.36 -18.21
N GLU A 101 8.51 -13.14 -17.50
CA GLU A 101 8.31 -14.58 -17.41
C GLU A 101 6.91 -14.93 -16.87
N LEU A 102 6.47 -14.31 -15.77
CA LEU A 102 5.14 -14.55 -15.22
C LEU A 102 4.02 -14.12 -16.17
N GLN A 103 4.19 -12.97 -16.83
CA GLN A 103 3.23 -12.47 -17.82
C GLN A 103 3.11 -13.43 -19.02
N ASP A 104 4.23 -13.99 -19.50
CA ASP A 104 4.24 -14.97 -20.59
C ASP A 104 3.58 -16.29 -20.17
N ARG A 105 3.83 -16.77 -18.95
CA ARG A 105 3.18 -17.95 -18.38
C ARG A 105 1.66 -17.78 -18.33
N LEU A 106 1.20 -16.64 -17.83
CA LEU A 106 -0.22 -16.29 -17.82
C LEU A 106 -0.80 -16.22 -19.24
N GLY A 107 -0.06 -15.65 -20.20
CA GLY A 107 -0.42 -15.60 -21.61
C GLY A 107 -0.54 -16.98 -22.28
N ARG A 108 0.13 -18.01 -21.75
CA ARG A 108 -0.03 -19.41 -22.16
C ARG A 108 -1.22 -20.12 -21.51
N GLY A 109 -2.00 -19.42 -20.68
CA GLY A 109 -3.14 -19.98 -19.96
C GLY A 109 -2.76 -20.67 -18.64
N GLU A 110 -1.54 -20.48 -18.13
CA GLU A 110 -1.19 -20.96 -16.80
C GLU A 110 -1.87 -20.11 -15.72
N ASN A 111 -2.54 -20.76 -14.77
CA ASN A 111 -3.03 -20.09 -13.58
C ASN A 111 -1.87 -19.84 -12.60
N LEU A 112 -1.74 -18.60 -12.14
CA LEU A 112 -0.70 -18.20 -11.19
C LEU A 112 -1.32 -17.94 -9.81
N LEU A 113 -0.80 -18.63 -8.78
CA LEU A 113 -1.11 -18.34 -7.40
C LEU A 113 -0.09 -17.35 -6.84
N ILE A 114 -0.57 -16.20 -6.36
CA ILE A 114 0.24 -15.20 -5.66
C ILE A 114 -0.03 -15.31 -4.18
N ILE A 115 0.99 -15.62 -3.39
CA ILE A 115 0.89 -15.73 -1.94
C ILE A 115 1.00 -14.34 -1.33
N GLU A 116 -0.11 -13.81 -0.82
CA GLU A 116 -0.20 -12.52 -0.13
C GLU A 116 -0.64 -12.73 1.31
N VAL A 117 0.13 -12.21 2.26
CA VAL A 117 -0.13 -12.37 3.70
C VAL A 117 -1.11 -11.32 4.23
N ASP A 118 -1.29 -10.24 3.48
CA ASP A 118 -2.17 -9.13 3.83
C ASP A 118 -3.61 -9.30 3.29
N GLY A 119 -3.92 -10.43 2.62
CA GLY A 119 -5.20 -10.65 1.96
C GLY A 119 -6.33 -11.14 2.88
N PRO A 120 -7.60 -11.10 2.41
CA PRO A 120 -8.71 -11.62 3.18
C PRO A 120 -8.66 -13.15 3.21
N HIS A 121 -8.83 -13.70 4.40
CA HIS A 121 -9.02 -15.14 4.61
C HIS A 121 -10.50 -15.51 4.58
N GLN A 122 -10.79 -16.81 4.56
CA GLN A 122 -12.14 -17.37 4.51
C GLN A 122 -13.06 -16.82 5.61
N GLU A 123 -12.55 -16.56 6.82
CA GLU A 123 -13.34 -15.97 7.92
C GLU A 123 -13.85 -14.56 7.62
N SER A 124 -13.31 -13.88 6.60
CA SER A 124 -13.74 -12.56 6.18
C SER A 124 -14.90 -12.58 5.19
N LEU A 125 -15.28 -13.75 4.64
CA LEU A 125 -16.36 -13.85 3.65
C LEU A 125 -17.69 -13.26 4.14
N PRO A 126 -18.17 -13.52 5.38
CA PRO A 126 -19.42 -12.94 5.87
C PRO A 126 -19.44 -11.41 5.81
N TYR A 127 -18.31 -10.76 6.10
CA TYR A 127 -18.18 -9.31 6.01
C TYR A 127 -18.38 -8.80 4.58
N TYR A 128 -17.73 -9.44 3.61
CA TYR A 128 -17.83 -9.03 2.21
C TYR A 128 -19.23 -9.28 1.65
N LYS A 129 -19.88 -10.39 2.04
CA LYS A 129 -21.27 -10.67 1.67
C LYS A 129 -22.21 -9.60 2.20
N GLU A 130 -22.09 -9.24 3.48
CA GLU A 130 -22.95 -8.23 4.10
C GLU A 130 -22.72 -6.83 3.50
N LYS A 131 -21.47 -6.43 3.33
CA LYS A 131 -21.12 -5.07 2.91
C LYS A 131 -21.24 -4.84 1.40
N TYR A 132 -20.93 -5.85 0.58
CA TYR A 132 -20.80 -5.72 -0.87
C TYR A 132 -21.72 -6.65 -1.66
N GLY A 133 -22.42 -7.59 -1.02
CA GLY A 133 -23.33 -8.50 -1.71
C GLY A 133 -22.64 -9.54 -2.59
N VAL A 134 -21.36 -9.83 -2.35
CA VAL A 134 -20.60 -10.83 -3.12
C VAL A 134 -21.13 -12.25 -2.93
N SER A 135 -20.82 -13.13 -3.87
CA SER A 135 -21.19 -14.55 -3.81
C SER A 135 -20.38 -15.32 -2.76
N ASP A 136 -20.75 -16.59 -2.53
CA ASP A 136 -19.98 -17.52 -1.70
C ASP A 136 -18.62 -17.90 -2.33
N GLU A 137 -18.39 -17.54 -3.59
CA GLU A 137 -17.15 -17.82 -4.32
C GLU A 137 -16.14 -16.67 -4.27
N PHE A 138 -16.46 -15.56 -3.58
CA PHE A 138 -15.55 -14.41 -3.46
C PHE A 138 -14.22 -14.77 -2.78
N ILE A 139 -14.29 -15.63 -1.76
CA ILE A 139 -13.12 -16.22 -1.09
C ILE A 139 -13.34 -17.73 -1.06
N VAL A 140 -12.45 -18.48 -1.69
CA VAL A 140 -12.48 -19.94 -1.73
C VAL A 140 -11.12 -20.47 -1.33
N ASN A 141 -11.06 -21.26 -0.25
CA ASN A 141 -9.81 -21.82 0.27
C ASN A 141 -8.74 -20.73 0.48
N ASP A 142 -9.13 -19.65 1.18
CA ASP A 142 -8.27 -18.48 1.46
C ASP A 142 -7.70 -17.81 0.20
N THR A 143 -8.35 -17.99 -0.95
CA THR A 143 -7.93 -17.43 -2.23
C THR A 143 -9.03 -16.53 -2.80
N VAL A 144 -8.62 -15.43 -3.40
CA VAL A 144 -9.50 -14.53 -4.16
C VAL A 144 -9.07 -14.57 -5.62
N LEU A 145 -10.02 -14.78 -6.52
CA LEU A 145 -9.77 -14.64 -7.95
C LEU A 145 -9.50 -13.18 -8.27
N VAL A 146 -8.44 -12.89 -9.02
CA VAL A 146 -8.11 -11.52 -9.43
C VAL A 146 -8.88 -11.19 -10.70
N ASP A 147 -9.97 -10.44 -10.54
CA ASP A 147 -10.78 -9.86 -11.61
C ASP A 147 -11.12 -8.40 -11.26
N GLU A 148 -11.86 -7.73 -12.14
CA GLU A 148 -12.20 -6.32 -11.96
C GLU A 148 -13.05 -6.09 -10.70
N GLU A 149 -14.05 -6.94 -10.47
CA GLU A 149 -14.96 -6.80 -9.34
C GLU A 149 -14.23 -6.95 -8.01
N SER A 150 -13.44 -8.02 -7.86
CA SER A 150 -12.71 -8.30 -6.64
C SER A 150 -11.65 -7.24 -6.36
N MET A 151 -10.95 -6.76 -7.39
CA MET A 151 -9.95 -5.72 -7.23
C MET A 151 -10.58 -4.38 -6.89
N GLN A 152 -11.73 -4.02 -7.47
CA GLN A 152 -12.43 -2.79 -7.06
C GLN A 152 -12.88 -2.86 -5.59
N ILE A 153 -13.41 -3.99 -5.14
CA ILE A 153 -13.81 -4.15 -3.73
C ILE A 153 -12.58 -4.02 -2.82
N LEU A 154 -11.54 -4.83 -3.04
CA LEU A 154 -10.38 -4.89 -2.15
C LEU A 154 -9.55 -3.59 -2.17
N LEU A 155 -9.47 -2.91 -3.32
CA LEU A 155 -8.74 -1.65 -3.43
C LEU A 155 -9.40 -0.53 -2.62
N ASN A 156 -10.73 -0.52 -2.57
CA ASN A 156 -11.52 0.51 -1.88
C ASN A 156 -11.88 0.14 -0.43
N ASP A 157 -11.70 -1.12 -0.05
CA ASP A 157 -11.95 -1.59 1.31
C ASP A 157 -10.74 -1.38 2.24
N THR A 158 -11.03 -1.05 3.50
CA THR A 158 -10.01 -0.77 4.52
C THR A 158 -9.97 -1.82 5.63
N LYS A 159 -10.74 -2.92 5.54
CA LYS A 159 -10.70 -4.02 6.51
C LYS A 159 -9.35 -4.74 6.44
N HIS A 160 -8.88 -5.00 5.23
CA HIS A 160 -7.60 -5.64 4.96
C HIS A 160 -6.65 -4.70 4.21
N PRO A 161 -5.33 -4.79 4.43
CA PRO A 161 -4.37 -4.04 3.64
C PRO A 161 -4.40 -4.47 2.17
N PHE A 162 -4.30 -3.51 1.25
CA PHE A 162 -4.10 -3.82 -0.16
C PHE A 162 -2.60 -3.96 -0.41
N GLY A 163 -2.12 -5.19 -0.26
CA GLY A 163 -0.72 -5.55 -0.40
C GLY A 163 -0.18 -5.52 -1.83
N HIS A 164 1.07 -5.94 -1.92
CA HIS A 164 1.89 -5.92 -3.13
C HIS A 164 1.51 -7.03 -4.10
N GLY A 165 0.96 -8.14 -3.60
CA GLY A 165 0.45 -9.24 -4.40
C GLY A 165 -0.69 -8.81 -5.32
N TYR A 166 -1.62 -7.97 -4.83
CA TYR A 166 -2.69 -7.41 -5.66
C TYR A 166 -2.15 -6.50 -6.76
N CYS A 167 -1.23 -5.61 -6.41
CA CYS A 167 -0.61 -4.72 -7.39
C CYS A 167 0.15 -5.51 -8.48
N LEU A 168 0.84 -6.59 -8.09
CA LEU A 168 1.48 -7.51 -9.03
C LEU A 168 0.46 -8.19 -9.94
N ALA A 169 -0.61 -8.74 -9.38
CA ALA A 169 -1.64 -9.44 -10.15
C ALA A 169 -2.31 -8.53 -11.18
N ILE A 170 -2.72 -7.33 -10.76
CA ILE A 170 -3.31 -6.32 -11.65
C ILE A 170 -2.31 -5.89 -12.74
N ALA A 171 -1.03 -5.74 -12.39
CA ALA A 171 0.00 -5.40 -13.37
C ALA A 171 0.23 -6.52 -14.39
N LEU A 172 0.26 -7.79 -13.97
CA LEU A 172 0.41 -8.94 -14.86
C LEU A 172 -0.70 -9.01 -15.91
N LEU A 173 -1.93 -8.67 -15.51
CA LEU A 173 -3.10 -8.56 -16.39
C LEU A 173 -3.09 -7.32 -17.31
N ASN A 174 -2.10 -6.42 -17.18
CA ASN A 174 -2.06 -5.11 -17.82
C ASN A 174 -3.27 -4.22 -17.50
N LYS A 175 -3.92 -4.41 -16.34
CA LYS A 175 -5.15 -3.69 -15.96
C LYS A 175 -4.96 -2.53 -14.97
N HIS A 176 -3.73 -2.28 -14.54
CA HIS A 176 -3.40 -1.23 -13.58
C HIS A 176 -3.91 0.18 -13.95
N THR A 177 -3.98 0.53 -15.24
CA THR A 177 -4.53 1.84 -15.66
C THR A 177 -6.05 1.92 -15.58
N GLU A 178 -6.74 0.79 -15.70
CA GLU A 178 -8.21 0.71 -15.74
C GLU A 178 -8.78 0.48 -14.34
N TRP A 179 -8.11 -0.34 -13.52
CA TRP A 179 -8.66 -0.77 -12.23
C TRP A 179 -8.18 0.07 -11.06
N ILE A 180 -7.04 0.77 -11.17
CA ILE A 180 -6.46 1.55 -10.06
C ILE A 180 -6.78 3.04 -10.15
N TYR A 181 -6.74 3.60 -11.36
CA TYR A 181 -6.89 5.03 -11.62
C TYR A 181 -8.33 5.39 -11.96
#